data_AF-A0A2V0N2N9-F1
#
_entry.id   AF-A0A2V0N2N9-F1
#
_cell.length_a   1.000
_cell.length_b   1.000
_cell.length_c   1.000
_cell.angle_alpha   90.00
_cell.angle_beta   90.00
_cell.angle_gamma   90.00
#
_symmetry.space_group_name_H-M   'P 1'
#
loop_
_entity.id
_entity.type
_entity.pdbx_description
1 polymer ?
#
loop_
_entity_poly.entity_id
_entity_poly.type
_entity_poly.pdbx_seq_one_letter_code
_entity_poly.pdbx_strand_id
1 'polypeptide(L)'
;MTTLIVLGFIALAGVGWLVDRQQQPQRDAAAAQAWLALRRDADAHHLDVLYIHDVYEHDRRGSKAYVSFYNGDTPTERRDAWFWWTWVQNGSVVAVSILNEGWGPHSNRPNVLYIGDPHTGQTGIDATIDARTLNRAQRHLSKYPAAIHSAPTRGWYPDPSHRFPYRWWDGQAWTHHVCSDEQTCID
;
A
#
# COMPACT_ATOMS: atom_id res chain seq x y z
N MET A 1 -4.28 -41.02 -39.22
CA MET A 1 -4.87 -39.70 -38.91
C MET A 1 -4.73 -39.44 -37.42
N THR A 2 -4.31 -38.22 -37.07
CA THR A 2 -4.40 -37.56 -35.76
C THR A 2 -3.58 -38.10 -34.58
N THR A 3 -2.34 -37.63 -34.50
CA THR A 3 -1.69 -37.23 -33.25
C THR A 3 -1.14 -35.81 -33.46
N LEU A 4 -1.18 -34.96 -32.41
CA LEU A 4 -0.61 -33.59 -32.28
C LEU A 4 -1.65 -32.47 -32.02
N ILE A 5 -2.35 -32.49 -30.88
CA ILE A 5 -2.91 -31.28 -30.26
C ILE A 5 -2.77 -31.38 -28.73
N VAL A 6 -1.55 -31.31 -28.19
CA VAL A 6 -1.35 -31.11 -26.73
C VAL A 6 -0.18 -30.16 -26.38
N LEU A 7 0.76 -29.88 -27.30
CA LEU A 7 1.97 -29.10 -26.96
C LEU A 7 1.79 -27.55 -26.95
N GLY A 8 0.68 -27.00 -27.46
CA GLY A 8 0.50 -25.55 -27.61
C GLY A 8 0.15 -24.78 -26.32
N PHE A 9 -0.53 -25.41 -25.35
CA PHE A 9 -1.02 -24.71 -24.15
C PHE A 9 0.06 -24.54 -23.07
N ILE A 10 1.05 -25.43 -23.01
CA ILE A 10 2.12 -25.37 -22.00
C ILE A 10 3.09 -24.22 -22.31
N ALA A 11 3.35 -23.93 -23.59
CA ALA A 11 4.24 -22.84 -23.99
C ALA A 11 3.64 -21.45 -23.71
N LEU A 12 2.34 -21.24 -23.93
CA LEU A 12 1.67 -19.96 -23.63
C LEU A 12 1.51 -19.71 -22.12
N ALA A 13 1.20 -20.76 -21.34
CA ALA A 13 1.19 -20.67 -19.89
C ALA A 13 2.60 -20.40 -19.33
N GLY A 14 3.64 -21.03 -19.91
CA GLY A 14 5.04 -20.79 -19.54
C GLY A 14 5.53 -19.38 -19.86
N VAL A 15 5.14 -18.81 -21.02
CA VAL A 15 5.46 -17.43 -21.41
C VAL A 15 4.70 -16.41 -20.57
N GLY A 16 3.39 -16.62 -20.33
CA GLY A 16 2.60 -15.78 -19.43
C GLY A 16 3.13 -15.82 -17.99
N TRP A 17 3.53 -16.99 -17.51
CA TRP A 17 4.19 -17.16 -16.21
C TRP A 17 5.56 -16.48 -16.15
N LEU A 18 6.37 -16.53 -17.22
CA LEU A 18 7.66 -15.84 -17.29
C LEU A 18 7.51 -14.31 -17.33
N VAL A 19 6.55 -13.78 -18.10
CA VAL A 19 6.26 -12.35 -18.19
C VAL A 19 5.69 -11.82 -16.88
N ASP A 20 4.75 -12.54 -16.25
CA ASP A 20 4.22 -12.15 -14.94
C ASP A 20 5.31 -12.20 -13.86
N ARG A 21 6.22 -13.18 -13.92
CA ARG A 21 7.44 -13.22 -13.07
C ARG A 21 8.34 -12.02 -13.26
N GLN A 22 8.48 -11.50 -14.48
CA GLN A 22 9.32 -10.33 -14.76
C GLN A 22 8.65 -9.02 -14.32
N GLN A 23 7.32 -8.94 -14.28
CA GLN A 23 6.59 -7.76 -13.81
C GLN A 23 6.40 -7.73 -12.29
N GLN A 24 6.47 -8.88 -11.62
CA GLN A 24 6.24 -8.98 -10.19
C GLN A 24 7.23 -8.15 -9.34
N PRO A 25 8.56 -8.15 -9.61
CA PRO A 25 9.50 -7.27 -8.92
C PRO A 25 9.18 -5.77 -9.11
N GLN A 26 8.73 -5.38 -10.30
CA GLN A 26 8.33 -4.00 -10.60
C GLN A 26 7.09 -3.58 -9.81
N ARG A 27 6.08 -4.48 -9.73
CA ARG A 27 4.86 -4.24 -8.95
C ARG A 27 5.14 -4.17 -7.45
N ASP A 28 6.02 -5.03 -6.94
CA ASP A 28 6.40 -5.06 -5.52
C ASP A 28 7.22 -3.81 -5.14
N ALA A 29 8.09 -3.37 -6.04
CA ALA A 29 8.82 -2.11 -5.90
C ALA A 29 7.92 -0.87 -5.94
N ALA A 30 6.96 -0.82 -6.87
CA ALA A 30 5.99 0.28 -6.94
C ALA A 30 5.13 0.33 -5.67
N ALA A 31 4.73 -0.83 -5.15
CA ALA A 31 4.00 -0.92 -3.90
C ALA A 31 4.84 -0.43 -2.70
N ALA A 32 6.12 -0.80 -2.63
CA ALA A 32 7.04 -0.29 -1.62
C ALA A 32 7.15 1.24 -1.65
N GLN A 33 7.19 1.83 -2.85
CA GLN A 33 7.23 3.28 -2.98
C GLN A 33 5.93 3.96 -2.62
N ALA A 34 4.78 3.38 -2.98
CA ALA A 34 3.48 3.88 -2.52
C ALA A 34 3.40 3.91 -0.98
N TRP A 35 3.88 2.84 -0.32
CA TRP A 35 3.99 2.77 1.14
C TRP A 35 4.85 3.90 1.71
N LEU A 36 6.07 4.09 1.18
CA LEU A 36 6.98 5.12 1.66
C LEU A 36 6.46 6.54 1.39
N ALA A 37 5.75 6.75 0.26
CA ALA A 37 5.11 8.02 -0.06
C ALA A 37 3.99 8.36 0.92
N LEU A 38 3.11 7.39 1.24
CA LEU A 38 2.07 7.56 2.26
C LEU A 38 2.69 7.90 3.61
N ARG A 39 3.77 7.20 4.02
CA ARG A 39 4.45 7.48 5.29
C ARG A 39 5.03 8.89 5.34
N ARG A 40 5.71 9.32 4.28
CA ARG A 40 6.23 10.68 4.20
C ARG A 40 5.12 11.72 4.30
N ASP A 41 4.05 11.54 3.54
CA ASP A 41 2.92 12.48 3.52
C ASP A 41 2.27 12.56 4.90
N ALA A 42 2.04 11.41 5.53
CA ALA A 42 1.56 11.33 6.91
C ALA A 42 2.48 12.05 7.89
N ASP A 43 3.80 11.83 7.82
CA ASP A 43 4.75 12.49 8.70
C ASP A 43 4.80 14.01 8.46
N ALA A 44 4.71 14.45 7.19
CA ALA A 44 4.73 15.86 6.80
C ALA A 44 3.46 16.62 7.23
N HIS A 45 2.32 15.95 7.20
CA HIS A 45 1.02 16.52 7.57
C HIS A 45 0.57 16.15 8.99
N HIS A 46 1.44 15.48 9.76
CA HIS A 46 1.17 15.01 11.13
C HIS A 46 -0.07 14.12 11.23
N LEU A 47 -0.27 13.24 10.25
CA LEU A 47 -1.37 12.28 10.19
C LEU A 47 -1.03 11.03 11.01
N ASP A 48 -2.05 10.47 11.65
CA ASP A 48 -1.95 9.12 12.20
C ASP A 48 -2.09 8.08 11.09
N VAL A 49 -1.36 6.98 11.20
CA VAL A 49 -1.44 5.86 10.25
C VAL A 49 -2.01 4.65 10.96
N LEU A 50 -3.10 4.09 10.44
CA LEU A 50 -3.81 2.97 11.06
C LEU A 50 -3.76 1.74 10.16
N TYR A 51 -3.35 0.60 10.71
CA TYR A 51 -3.58 -0.71 10.09
C TYR A 51 -4.97 -1.23 10.42
N ILE A 52 -5.70 -1.72 9.42
CA ILE A 52 -7.03 -2.31 9.59
C ILE A 52 -6.90 -3.82 9.76
N HIS A 53 -7.17 -4.35 10.96
CA HIS A 53 -7.16 -5.79 11.23
C HIS A 53 -8.44 -6.46 10.71
N ASP A 54 -9.56 -6.16 11.37
CA ASP A 54 -10.83 -6.83 11.13
C ASP A 54 -11.97 -5.81 11.12
N VAL A 55 -12.59 -5.65 9.96
CA VAL A 55 -13.85 -4.95 9.75
C VAL A 55 -14.96 -5.92 10.08
N TYR A 56 -15.64 -5.67 11.20
CA TYR A 56 -16.63 -6.58 11.74
C TYR A 56 -18.05 -6.02 11.65
N GLU A 57 -18.20 -4.76 11.25
CA GLU A 57 -19.50 -4.13 11.05
C GLU A 57 -19.46 -3.18 9.85
N HIS A 58 -20.50 -3.23 9.04
CA HIS A 58 -20.77 -2.27 7.97
C HIS A 58 -22.15 -1.68 8.18
N ASP A 59 -22.24 -0.36 8.10
CA ASP A 59 -23.49 0.39 8.17
C ASP A 59 -23.53 1.40 7.01
N ARG A 60 -24.69 2.03 6.80
CA ARG A 60 -24.90 3.11 5.82
C ARG A 60 -24.00 4.31 6.06
N ARG A 61 -23.55 4.50 7.31
CA ARG A 61 -22.71 5.63 7.72
C ARG A 61 -21.24 5.25 7.89
N GLY A 62 -20.83 4.07 7.47
CA GLY A 62 -19.42 3.66 7.48
C GLY A 62 -19.20 2.24 8.00
N SER A 63 -18.09 2.03 8.69
CA SER A 63 -17.67 0.70 9.13
C SER A 63 -17.00 0.71 10.48
N LYS A 64 -17.16 -0.39 11.22
CA LYS A 64 -16.47 -0.62 12.49
C LYS A 64 -15.38 -1.67 12.30
N ALA A 65 -14.19 -1.33 12.77
CA ALA A 65 -13.03 -2.17 12.60
C ALA A 65 -12.13 -2.16 13.82
N TYR A 66 -11.37 -3.23 13.98
CA TYR A 66 -10.22 -3.20 14.86
C TYR A 66 -9.00 -2.70 14.11
N VAL A 67 -8.25 -1.80 14.74
CA VAL A 67 -7.10 -1.12 14.13
C VAL A 67 -5.92 -1.09 15.07
N SER A 68 -4.75 -0.75 14.56
CA SER A 68 -3.58 -0.42 15.39
C SER A 68 -2.85 0.74 14.77
N PHE A 69 -2.33 1.65 15.60
CA PHE A 69 -1.46 2.72 15.10
C PHE A 69 -0.17 2.12 14.54
N TYR A 70 0.31 2.67 13.45
CA TYR A 70 1.57 2.32 12.82
C TYR A 70 2.64 3.32 13.27
N ASN A 71 3.14 3.15 14.50
CA ASN A 71 4.22 3.97 15.07
C ASN A 71 5.57 3.35 14.64
N GLY A 72 6.01 3.66 13.42
CA GLY A 72 7.17 3.01 12.77
C GLY A 72 6.75 1.81 11.92
N ASP A 73 7.57 0.76 11.85
CA ASP A 73 7.31 -0.44 11.03
C ASP A 73 6.48 -1.52 11.73
N THR A 74 6.13 -1.31 13.00
CA THR A 74 5.38 -2.29 13.80
C THR A 74 4.05 -1.68 14.25
N PRO A 75 2.91 -2.33 13.94
CA PRO A 75 1.64 -1.90 14.48
C PRO A 75 1.60 -2.03 16.01
N THR A 76 0.96 -1.08 16.68
CA THR A 76 0.80 -1.06 18.14
C THR A 76 -0.38 -1.92 18.60
N GLU A 77 -0.82 -1.71 19.85
CA GLU A 77 -2.00 -2.38 20.41
C GLU A 77 -3.24 -2.18 19.53
N ARG A 78 -4.03 -3.25 19.45
CA ARG A 78 -5.29 -3.28 18.73
C ARG A 78 -6.37 -2.49 19.48
N ARG A 79 -6.97 -1.52 18.79
CA ARG A 79 -8.00 -0.59 19.25
C ARG A 79 -9.29 -0.79 18.46
N ASP A 80 -10.42 -0.48 19.07
CA ASP A 80 -11.72 -0.43 18.39
C ASP A 80 -11.84 0.92 17.67
N ALA A 81 -12.36 0.94 16.45
CA ALA A 81 -12.49 2.14 15.65
C ALA A 81 -13.80 2.17 14.84
N TRP A 82 -14.41 3.35 14.77
CA TRP A 82 -15.52 3.67 13.88
C TRP A 82 -15.06 4.65 12.82
N PHE A 83 -15.23 4.26 11.55
CA PHE A 83 -14.91 5.08 10.38
C PHE A 83 -16.21 5.68 9.84
N TRP A 84 -16.38 6.99 9.95
CA TRP A 84 -17.52 7.68 9.37
C TRP A 84 -17.42 7.73 7.83
N TRP A 85 -18.54 7.50 7.17
CA TRP A 85 -18.77 7.62 5.73
C TRP A 85 -17.88 6.75 4.84
N THR A 86 -17.15 5.80 5.42
CA THR A 86 -16.17 4.98 4.71
C THR A 86 -16.31 3.50 5.05
N TRP A 87 -16.24 2.66 4.02
CA TRP A 87 -16.09 1.21 4.17
C TRP A 87 -14.63 0.82 3.97
N VAL A 88 -13.89 0.76 5.07
CA VAL A 88 -12.48 0.33 5.05
C VAL A 88 -12.37 -1.18 4.77
N GLN A 89 -11.18 -1.65 4.44
CA GLN A 89 -10.95 -3.04 4.04
C GLN A 89 -9.95 -3.72 4.97
N ASN A 90 -10.16 -5.00 5.27
CA ASN A 90 -9.22 -5.82 6.05
C ASN A 90 -7.82 -5.80 5.42
N GLY A 91 -6.80 -5.64 6.27
CA GLY A 91 -5.40 -5.63 5.89
C GLY A 91 -4.92 -4.35 5.18
N SER A 92 -5.81 -3.37 4.96
CA SER A 92 -5.43 -2.07 4.42
C SER A 92 -4.74 -1.19 5.48
N VAL A 93 -4.08 -0.13 5.02
CA VAL A 93 -3.60 0.97 5.87
C VAL A 93 -4.23 2.28 5.40
N VAL A 94 -4.60 3.12 6.35
CA VAL A 94 -5.16 4.45 6.11
C VAL A 94 -4.35 5.51 6.86
N ALA A 95 -4.09 6.64 6.21
CA ALA A 95 -3.59 7.84 6.87
C ALA A 95 -4.78 8.75 7.20
N VAL A 96 -4.88 9.20 8.45
CA VAL A 96 -6.06 9.87 8.98
C VAL A 96 -5.74 11.25 9.55
N SER A 97 -6.57 12.23 9.21
CA SER A 97 -6.44 13.65 9.60
C SER A 97 -7.42 14.08 10.69
N ILE A 98 -8.55 13.37 10.82
CA ILE A 98 -9.58 13.65 11.83
C ILE A 98 -9.76 12.38 12.66
N LEU A 99 -9.11 12.34 13.81
CA LEU A 99 -9.17 11.24 14.76
C LEU A 99 -9.49 11.79 16.15
N ASN A 100 -10.55 11.24 16.75
CA ASN A 100 -10.93 11.52 18.12
C ASN A 100 -11.06 10.21 18.91
N GLU A 101 -10.81 10.25 20.21
CA GLU A 101 -11.05 9.11 21.10
C GLU A 101 -12.29 9.37 21.95
N GLY A 102 -13.10 8.33 22.17
CA GLY A 102 -14.26 8.46 23.05
C GLY A 102 -14.88 7.12 23.46
N TRP A 103 -15.97 7.25 24.21
CA TRP A 103 -16.75 6.11 24.66
C TRP A 103 -17.43 5.41 23.46
N GLY A 104 -17.31 4.09 23.40
CA GLY A 104 -18.04 3.22 22.48
C GLY A 104 -19.35 2.75 23.11
N PRO A 105 -20.53 3.31 22.74
CA PRO A 105 -21.80 3.01 23.40
C PRO A 105 -22.24 1.55 23.29
N HIS A 106 -21.74 0.83 22.27
CA HIS A 106 -22.09 -0.55 21.98
C HIS A 106 -21.03 -1.56 22.42
N SER A 107 -19.77 -1.14 22.57
CA SER A 107 -18.69 -2.01 23.04
C SER A 107 -18.32 -1.79 24.52
N ASN A 108 -18.91 -0.78 25.17
CA ASN A 108 -18.56 -0.34 26.54
C ASN A 108 -17.05 -0.12 26.73
N ARG A 109 -16.39 0.38 25.68
CA ARG A 109 -14.95 0.67 25.67
C ARG A 109 -14.71 2.17 25.78
N PRO A 110 -13.82 2.63 26.67
CA PRO A 110 -13.54 4.06 26.83
C PRO A 110 -12.67 4.65 25.72
N ASN A 111 -12.09 3.80 24.88
CA ASN A 111 -10.96 4.13 24.03
C ASN A 111 -11.21 3.83 22.54
N VAL A 112 -12.46 4.01 22.10
CA VAL A 112 -12.86 3.83 20.69
C VAL A 112 -12.38 5.03 19.89
N LEU A 113 -11.70 4.76 18.78
CA LEU A 113 -11.28 5.78 17.83
C LEU A 113 -12.45 6.12 16.89
N TYR A 114 -12.70 7.40 16.69
CA TYR A 114 -13.68 7.92 15.74
C TYR A 114 -12.92 8.67 14.64
N ILE A 115 -12.99 8.13 13.42
CA ILE A 115 -12.31 8.67 12.25
C ILE A 115 -13.35 9.35 11.37
N GLY A 116 -13.08 10.61 11.00
CA GLY A 116 -14.00 11.46 10.25
C GLY A 116 -15.05 12.16 11.10
N ASP A 117 -16.01 12.82 10.44
CA ASP A 117 -17.00 13.69 11.07
C ASP A 117 -18.44 13.29 10.66
N PRO A 118 -19.30 12.90 11.63
CA PRO A 118 -20.68 12.49 11.36
C PRO A 118 -21.60 13.64 10.90
N HIS A 119 -21.23 14.90 11.13
CA HIS A 119 -22.05 16.06 10.83
C HIS A 119 -21.71 16.67 9.47
N THR A 120 -20.42 16.68 9.11
CA THR A 120 -19.96 17.31 7.86
C THR A 120 -19.84 16.34 6.69
N GLY A 121 -19.81 15.03 6.94
CA GLY A 121 -19.63 14.04 5.88
C GLY A 121 -18.16 13.74 5.56
N GLN A 122 -17.22 14.38 6.25
CA GLN A 122 -15.79 14.16 6.03
C GLN A 122 -15.38 12.77 6.52
N THR A 123 -14.65 12.02 5.69
CA THR A 123 -14.18 10.67 6.03
C THR A 123 -13.03 10.69 7.03
N GLY A 124 -12.27 11.78 7.10
CA GLY A 124 -11.05 11.89 7.91
C GLY A 124 -9.90 11.01 7.43
N ILE A 125 -10.00 10.43 6.22
CA ILE A 125 -8.97 9.60 5.58
C ILE A 125 -8.38 10.38 4.41
N ASP A 126 -7.08 10.63 4.46
CA ASP A 126 -6.37 11.42 3.45
C ASP A 126 -5.72 10.51 2.40
N ALA A 127 -5.29 9.31 2.79
CA ALA A 127 -4.70 8.32 1.91
C ALA A 127 -5.03 6.89 2.34
N THR A 128 -5.03 5.96 1.38
CA THR A 128 -5.27 4.53 1.62
C THR A 128 -4.35 3.67 0.78
N ILE A 129 -3.78 2.63 1.39
CA ILE A 129 -3.10 1.53 0.72
C ILE A 129 -3.87 0.24 0.98
N ASP A 130 -4.32 -0.40 -0.08
CA ASP A 130 -5.03 -1.67 0.02
C ASP A 130 -4.10 -2.80 0.52
N ALA A 131 -4.71 -3.87 1.04
CA ALA A 131 -3.97 -4.99 1.63
C ALA A 131 -3.01 -5.69 0.66
N ARG A 132 -3.34 -5.77 -0.63
CA ARG A 132 -2.47 -6.42 -1.61
C ARG A 132 -1.23 -5.57 -1.86
N THR A 133 -1.42 -4.26 -2.00
CA THR A 133 -0.34 -3.30 -2.17
C THR A 133 0.54 -3.27 -0.91
N LEU A 134 -0.02 -3.23 0.28
CA LEU A 134 0.75 -3.30 1.53
C LEU A 134 1.58 -4.59 1.63
N ASN A 135 0.98 -5.75 1.37
CA ASN A 135 1.69 -7.04 1.41
C ASN A 135 2.85 -7.10 0.40
N ARG A 136 2.67 -6.49 -0.78
CA ARG A 136 3.73 -6.36 -1.80
C ARG A 136 4.87 -5.46 -1.32
N ALA A 137 4.52 -4.31 -0.75
CA ALA A 137 5.46 -3.36 -0.15
C ALA A 137 6.30 -4.04 0.93
N GLN A 138 5.64 -4.69 1.90
CA GLN A 138 6.30 -5.39 3.00
C GLN A 138 7.28 -6.46 2.48
N ARG A 139 6.86 -7.31 1.53
CA ARG A 139 7.77 -8.32 0.93
C ARG A 139 8.99 -7.68 0.28
N HIS A 140 8.81 -6.58 -0.45
CA HIS A 140 9.91 -5.89 -1.11
C HIS A 140 10.88 -5.29 -0.08
N LEU A 141 10.36 -4.57 0.92
CA LEU A 141 11.17 -3.90 1.94
C LEU A 141 11.87 -4.90 2.86
N SER A 142 11.26 -6.04 3.19
CA SER A 142 11.93 -7.13 3.90
C SER A 142 13.10 -7.73 3.11
N LYS A 143 12.99 -7.76 1.77
CA LYS A 143 14.06 -8.26 0.89
C LYS A 143 15.15 -7.20 0.63
N TYR A 144 14.78 -5.92 0.63
CA TYR A 144 15.64 -4.79 0.28
C TYR A 144 15.53 -3.66 1.33
N PRO A 145 16.04 -3.85 2.55
CA PRO A 145 15.87 -2.88 3.64
C PRO A 145 16.53 -1.52 3.36
N ALA A 146 17.55 -1.47 2.49
CA ALA A 146 18.15 -0.20 2.06
C ALA A 146 17.15 0.72 1.33
N ALA A 147 16.09 0.18 0.71
CA ALA A 147 15.08 0.96 0.00
C ALA A 147 14.18 1.80 0.94
N ILE A 148 14.12 1.48 2.23
CA ILE A 148 13.30 2.19 3.23
C ILE A 148 13.74 3.66 3.37
N HIS A 149 15.03 3.94 3.25
CA HIS A 149 15.61 5.27 3.49
C HIS A 149 15.51 6.23 2.30
N SER A 150 14.91 5.80 1.19
CA SER A 150 14.87 6.57 -0.05
C SER A 150 13.48 6.49 -0.64
N ALA A 151 12.50 7.11 0.00
CA ALA A 151 11.34 7.57 -0.75
C ALA A 151 11.88 8.56 -1.81
N PRO A 152 11.75 8.32 -3.11
CA PRO A 152 12.32 9.18 -4.12
C PRO A 152 11.44 10.42 -4.30
N THR A 153 12.05 11.61 -4.35
CA THR A 153 11.47 12.73 -5.11
C THR A 153 11.49 12.34 -6.60
N ARG A 154 10.90 13.12 -7.51
CA ARG A 154 11.02 12.79 -8.94
C ARG A 154 12.52 12.71 -9.31
N GLY A 155 12.95 11.64 -9.97
CA GLY A 155 14.38 11.42 -10.18
C GLY A 155 14.76 10.05 -10.71
N TRP A 156 16.04 9.88 -11.04
CA TRP A 156 16.66 8.61 -11.38
C TRP A 156 17.14 7.91 -10.10
N TYR A 157 16.78 6.63 -9.95
CA TYR A 157 17.13 5.82 -8.79
C TYR A 157 17.51 4.41 -9.22
N PRO A 158 18.23 3.63 -8.39
CA PRO A 158 18.49 2.23 -8.68
C PRO A 158 17.20 1.51 -9.06
N ASP A 159 17.17 0.80 -10.20
CA ASP A 159 15.95 0.13 -10.65
C ASP A 159 15.54 -0.88 -9.59
N PRO A 160 14.39 -0.72 -8.94
CA PRO A 160 13.99 -1.62 -7.86
C PRO A 160 13.50 -2.97 -8.39
N SER A 161 13.31 -3.11 -9.71
CA SER A 161 13.18 -4.42 -10.34
C SER A 161 14.52 -5.10 -10.61
N HIS A 162 15.64 -4.39 -10.42
CA HIS A 162 17.02 -4.81 -10.70
C HIS A 162 17.22 -5.29 -12.15
N ARG A 163 16.38 -4.83 -13.08
CA ARG A 163 16.49 -5.18 -14.51
C ARG A 163 17.43 -4.25 -15.25
N PHE A 164 17.52 -3.01 -14.79
CA PHE A 164 18.41 -1.97 -15.30
C PHE A 164 19.19 -1.36 -14.13
N PRO A 165 20.30 -0.64 -14.37
CA PRO A 165 20.99 0.09 -13.31
C PRO A 165 20.11 1.15 -12.66
N TYR A 166 19.43 1.98 -13.48
CA TYR A 166 18.56 3.05 -13.01
C TYR A 166 17.19 3.06 -13.70
N ARG A 167 16.16 3.53 -12.98
CA ARG A 167 14.81 3.79 -13.49
C ARG A 167 14.32 5.15 -13.01
N TRP A 168 13.53 5.84 -13.84
CA TRP A 168 12.93 7.13 -13.46
C TRP A 168 11.65 6.93 -12.64
N TRP A 169 11.61 7.60 -11.48
CA TRP A 169 10.42 7.80 -10.66
C TRP A 169 9.84 9.18 -10.94
N ASP A 170 8.56 9.27 -11.30
CA ASP A 170 7.91 10.55 -11.62
C ASP A 170 7.35 11.29 -10.39
N GLY A 171 7.42 10.67 -9.21
CA GLY A 171 6.79 11.17 -7.97
C GLY A 171 5.58 10.34 -7.53
N GLN A 172 4.98 9.57 -8.44
CA GLN A 172 3.80 8.73 -8.20
C GLN A 172 4.00 7.27 -8.62
N ALA A 173 4.74 7.01 -9.70
CA ALA A 173 5.00 5.69 -10.25
C ALA A 173 6.41 5.57 -10.88
N TRP A 174 6.91 4.33 -10.94
CA TRP A 174 8.09 4.00 -11.74
C TRP A 174 7.71 4.02 -13.21
N THR A 175 8.41 4.80 -14.00
CA THR A 175 8.14 4.92 -15.44
C THR A 175 8.88 3.85 -16.24
N HIS A 176 8.62 3.83 -17.55
CA HIS A 176 9.36 2.98 -18.48
C HIS A 176 10.77 3.51 -18.78
N HIS A 177 11.07 4.77 -18.41
CA HIS A 177 12.39 5.35 -18.63
C HIS A 177 13.42 4.68 -17.72
N VAL A 178 14.47 4.15 -18.34
CA VAL A 178 15.58 3.44 -17.69
C VAL A 178 16.89 4.00 -18.18
N CYS A 179 17.94 3.88 -17.37
CA CYS A 179 19.28 4.31 -17.74
C CYS A 179 20.30 3.21 -17.43
N SER A 180 21.21 2.95 -18.36
CA SER A 180 22.38 2.07 -18.16
C SER A 180 23.57 2.88 -17.64
N ASP A 181 24.55 2.20 -17.03
CA ASP A 181 25.79 2.82 -16.51
C ASP A 181 26.61 3.54 -17.60
N GLU A 182 26.24 3.41 -18.89
CA GLU A 182 26.88 4.02 -20.05
C GLU A 182 26.02 5.12 -20.74
N GLN A 183 25.25 5.90 -19.96
CA GLN A 183 24.62 7.17 -20.40
C GLN A 183 23.51 7.07 -21.46
N THR A 184 22.95 5.89 -21.72
CA THR A 184 21.73 5.79 -22.55
C THR A 184 20.51 5.78 -21.65
N CYS A 185 19.92 6.95 -21.43
CA CYS A 185 18.59 7.06 -20.87
C CYS A 185 17.58 6.97 -22.02
N ILE A 186 16.56 6.12 -21.87
CA ILE A 186 15.47 6.00 -22.85
C ILE A 186 14.27 6.76 -22.31
N ASP A 187 13.82 7.75 -23.09
CA ASP A 187 12.61 8.54 -22.92
C ASP A 187 11.37 7.81 -23.47
#